data_AF-A0A8A1M5K2-F1
#
_entry.id   AF-A0A8A1M5K2-F1
#
_cell.length_a   1.000
_cell.length_b   1.000
_cell.length_c   1.000
_cell.angle_alpha   90.00
_cell.angle_beta   90.00
_cell.angle_gamma   90.00
#
_symmetry.space_group_name_H-M   'P 1'
#
loop_
_entity.id
_entity.type
_entity.pdbx_description
1 polymer ?
#
loop_
_entity_poly.entity_id
_entity_poly.type
_entity_poly.pdbx_seq_one_letter_code
_entity_poly.pdbx_strand_id
1 'polypeptide(L)'
;MAGLIYPSSASPPVDVINVQTLSDIQTVCDDSSDPDWQPLANNVRIKPSENTSFVVVDIRNKQGASFVNESENNEYVGGVGTDEQGNVVMIPWNHGWYYYTIGSLRIGYMKKAG
;
A
#
# COMPACT_ATOMS: atom_id res chain seq x y z
N MET A 1 16.72 -0.94 30.53
CA MET A 1 16.55 0.51 30.37
C MET A 1 17.93 1.13 30.17
N ALA A 2 18.20 1.67 28.98
CA ALA A 2 19.35 2.53 28.74
C ALA A 2 18.93 3.50 27.62
N GLY A 3 18.71 4.75 28.00
CA GLY A 3 18.59 5.86 27.05
C GLY A 3 19.98 6.40 26.74
N LEU A 4 20.17 6.87 25.51
CA LEU A 4 21.36 7.62 25.12
C LEU A 4 20.93 8.98 24.58
N ILE A 5 21.44 10.02 25.24
CA ILE A 5 21.35 11.43 24.88
C ILE A 5 22.43 11.70 23.84
N TYR A 6 22.09 12.42 22.75
CA TYR A 6 23.07 12.98 21.81
C TYR A 6 23.17 14.50 21.98
N PRO A 7 24.40 15.08 21.96
CA PRO A 7 24.62 16.51 22.11
C PRO A 7 24.39 17.27 20.80
N SER A 8 24.02 18.54 20.98
CA SER A 8 23.73 19.55 19.95
C SER A 8 24.98 20.01 19.18
N SER A 9 24.71 20.48 17.96
CA SER A 9 25.45 21.43 17.10
C SER A 9 26.72 20.96 16.37
N ALA A 10 26.52 20.52 15.13
CA ALA A 10 27.19 21.06 13.94
C ALA A 10 26.46 20.55 12.69
N SER A 11 25.90 21.45 11.86
CA SER A 11 25.37 21.08 10.53
C SER A 11 26.52 20.92 9.54
N PRO A 12 26.68 19.76 8.88
CA PRO A 12 27.61 19.63 7.76
C PRO A 12 26.97 20.14 6.44
N PRO A 13 27.79 20.52 5.45
CA PRO A 13 27.36 21.24 4.26
C PRO A 13 26.55 20.33 3.33
N VAL A 14 25.62 20.95 2.61
CA VAL A 14 24.81 20.31 1.57
C VAL A 14 25.73 20.01 0.39
N ASP A 15 26.09 18.74 0.20
CA ASP A 15 26.27 18.13 -1.12
C ASP A 15 26.36 16.58 -1.02
N VAL A 16 25.33 15.96 -1.61
CA VAL A 16 25.31 14.67 -2.31
C VAL A 16 25.98 13.48 -1.62
N ILE A 17 25.23 12.72 -0.81
CA ILE A 17 25.62 11.36 -0.41
C ILE A 17 24.54 10.35 -0.84
N ASN A 18 24.86 9.70 -1.97
CA ASN A 18 24.67 8.29 -2.34
C ASN A 18 23.61 7.49 -1.54
N VAL A 19 22.41 7.38 -2.09
CA VAL A 19 21.31 6.53 -1.59
C VAL A 19 21.59 5.07 -1.96
N GLN A 20 22.50 4.42 -1.23
CA GLN A 20 22.83 3.00 -1.43
C GLN A 20 22.55 2.09 -0.23
N THR A 21 21.70 2.51 0.71
CA THR A 21 21.25 1.65 1.82
C THR A 21 19.77 1.86 2.19
N LEU A 22 18.88 1.61 1.22
CA LEU A 22 17.46 1.27 1.42
C LEU A 22 17.01 0.31 0.29
N SER A 23 17.62 -0.88 0.20
CA SER A 23 17.01 -2.05 -0.46
C SER A 23 15.77 -2.43 0.38
N ASP A 24 14.52 -2.37 -0.06
CA ASP A 24 13.93 -2.60 -1.38
C ASP A 24 12.60 -1.84 -1.53
N ILE A 25 12.64 -0.51 -1.68
CA ILE A 25 11.47 0.22 -2.17
C ILE A 25 11.85 0.81 -3.53
N GLN A 26 11.68 0.00 -4.57
CA GLN A 26 11.68 0.50 -5.95
C GLN A 26 10.56 1.55 -6.05
N THR A 27 10.93 2.82 -6.01
CA THR A 27 10.03 3.90 -6.39
C THR A 27 9.94 3.82 -7.91
N VAL A 28 8.95 3.06 -8.40
CA VAL A 28 8.61 2.99 -9.81
C VAL A 28 7.99 4.33 -10.17
N CYS A 29 8.81 5.23 -10.71
CA CYS A 29 8.34 6.42 -11.43
C CYS A 29 7.98 5.97 -12.85
N ASP A 30 6.79 5.40 -13.02
CA ASP A 30 6.25 5.10 -14.35
C ASP A 30 5.12 6.09 -14.66
N ASP A 31 5.35 6.96 -15.63
CA ASP A 31 4.30 7.77 -16.27
C ASP A 31 3.38 6.84 -17.08
N SER A 32 2.48 6.08 -16.44
CA SER A 32 1.21 5.70 -17.09
C SER A 32 0.17 5.10 -16.14
N SER A 33 -1.01 5.72 -16.20
CA SER A 33 -2.30 5.38 -15.59
C SER A 33 -2.41 5.54 -14.06
N ASP A 34 -3.14 6.58 -13.64
CA ASP A 34 -3.82 6.58 -12.35
C ASP A 34 -4.54 5.25 -12.13
N PRO A 35 -4.57 4.71 -10.90
CA PRO A 35 -5.35 3.51 -10.61
C PRO A 35 -6.80 3.68 -11.06
N ASP A 36 -7.39 2.62 -11.59
CA ASP A 36 -8.83 2.59 -11.87
C ASP A 36 -9.57 2.61 -10.54
N TRP A 37 -9.91 3.81 -10.07
CA TRP A 37 -10.51 4.03 -8.75
C TRP A 37 -11.94 3.53 -8.71
N GLN A 38 -12.21 2.64 -7.77
CA GLN A 38 -13.49 1.97 -7.66
C GLN A 38 -14.46 2.74 -6.75
N PRO A 39 -15.78 2.59 -6.96
CA PRO A 39 -16.77 2.98 -5.97
C PRO A 39 -16.51 2.27 -4.63
N LEU A 40 -16.72 2.98 -3.52
CA LEU A 40 -16.59 2.39 -2.19
C LEU A 40 -17.67 1.32 -1.97
N ALA A 41 -17.24 0.13 -1.58
CA ALA A 41 -18.10 -0.96 -1.18
C ALA A 41 -17.53 -1.65 0.06
N ASN A 42 -18.18 -1.43 1.21
CA ASN A 42 -17.79 -1.98 2.49
C ASN A 42 -18.50 -3.31 2.78
N ASN A 43 -17.81 -4.21 3.49
CA ASN A 43 -18.33 -5.50 3.92
C ASN A 43 -18.84 -6.41 2.78
N VAL A 44 -18.39 -6.16 1.55
CA VAL A 44 -18.65 -7.00 0.38
C VAL A 44 -17.35 -7.66 -0.04
N ARG A 45 -17.41 -8.96 -0.35
CA ARG A 45 -16.28 -9.70 -0.92
C ARG A 45 -16.09 -9.28 -2.37
N ILE A 46 -14.94 -8.69 -2.67
CA ILE A 46 -14.61 -8.19 -4.00
C ILE A 46 -13.44 -8.99 -4.54
N LYS A 47 -13.61 -9.47 -5.77
CA LYS A 47 -12.55 -10.05 -6.59
C LYS A 47 -12.30 -9.12 -7.76
N PRO A 48 -11.13 -8.44 -7.81
CA PRO A 48 -10.70 -7.72 -9.00
C PRO A 48 -10.64 -8.65 -10.23
N SER A 49 -10.68 -8.07 -11.42
CA SER A 49 -10.57 -8.80 -12.68
C SER A 49 -9.23 -9.55 -12.82
N GLU A 50 -9.18 -10.56 -13.68
CA GLU A 50 -8.00 -11.40 -13.91
C GLU A 50 -6.77 -10.67 -14.50
N ASN A 51 -6.93 -9.43 -14.97
CA ASN A 51 -5.81 -8.59 -15.43
C ASN A 51 -5.28 -7.64 -14.36
N THR A 52 -5.90 -7.59 -13.17
CA THR A 52 -5.42 -6.78 -12.05
C THR A 52 -4.13 -7.35 -11.51
N SER A 53 -3.09 -6.52 -11.49
CA SER A 53 -1.76 -6.88 -11.00
C SER A 53 -1.48 -6.27 -9.63
N PHE A 54 -2.09 -5.13 -9.32
CA PHE A 54 -2.04 -4.54 -7.99
C PHE A 54 -3.41 -4.00 -7.58
N VAL A 55 -3.72 -4.16 -6.29
CA VAL A 55 -4.75 -3.39 -5.60
C VAL A 55 -4.08 -2.24 -4.87
N VAL A 56 -4.53 -1.02 -5.15
CA VAL A 56 -3.99 0.21 -4.57
C VAL A 56 -4.94 0.70 -3.50
N VAL A 57 -4.43 0.94 -2.30
CA VAL A 57 -5.18 1.45 -1.14
C VAL A 57 -4.65 2.82 -0.77
N ASP A 58 -5.46 3.86 -0.99
CA ASP A 58 -5.14 5.22 -0.54
C ASP A 58 -5.77 5.49 0.82
N ILE A 59 -4.90 5.56 1.84
CA ILE A 59 -5.25 5.80 3.24
C ILE A 59 -4.59 7.08 3.79
N ARG A 60 -4.12 7.98 2.92
CA ARG A 60 -3.39 9.20 3.36
C ARG A 60 -4.19 10.08 4.31
N ASN A 61 -5.46 10.27 4.00
CA ASN A 61 -6.39 11.13 4.75
C ASN A 61 -7.73 10.42 4.99
N LYS A 62 -7.71 9.10 5.10
CA LYS A 62 -8.91 8.25 5.24
C LYS A 62 -8.83 7.42 6.51
N GLN A 63 -9.99 6.96 6.95
CA GLN A 63 -10.12 6.01 8.07
C GLN A 63 -10.77 4.74 7.57
N GLY A 64 -10.19 3.59 7.89
CA GLY A 64 -10.72 2.30 7.50
C GLY A 64 -9.65 1.23 7.49
N ALA A 65 -10.05 0.04 7.06
CA ALA A 65 -9.15 -1.07 6.85
C ALA A 65 -9.60 -1.89 5.64
N SER A 66 -8.63 -2.52 4.98
CA SER A 66 -8.85 -3.54 3.96
C SER A 66 -8.30 -4.86 4.48
N PHE A 67 -9.03 -5.93 4.21
CA PHE A 67 -8.68 -7.29 4.61
C PHE A 67 -8.66 -8.15 3.36
N VAL A 68 -7.54 -8.82 3.12
CA VAL A 68 -7.29 -9.70 2.00
C VAL A 68 -7.27 -11.13 2.51
N ASN A 69 -7.97 -12.02 1.83
CA ASN A 69 -8.09 -13.42 2.22
C ASN A 69 -8.01 -14.32 0.99
N GLU A 70 -7.53 -15.55 1.19
CA GLU A 70 -7.64 -16.63 0.23
C GLU A 70 -9.11 -16.96 -0.06
N SER A 71 -9.45 -17.14 -1.33
CA SER A 71 -10.82 -17.47 -1.73
C SER A 71 -11.22 -18.90 -1.41
N GLU A 72 -10.26 -19.82 -1.44
CA GLU A 72 -10.53 -21.26 -1.31
C GLU A 72 -10.93 -21.62 0.12
N ASN A 73 -10.20 -21.08 1.11
CA ASN A 73 -10.36 -21.47 2.51
C ASN A 73 -10.72 -20.29 3.44
N ASN A 74 -10.79 -19.05 2.93
CA ASN A 74 -10.99 -17.82 3.72
C ASN A 74 -9.87 -17.50 4.71
N GLU A 75 -8.66 -18.01 4.49
CA GLU A 75 -7.50 -17.68 5.30
C GLU A 75 -7.08 -16.22 5.09
N TYR A 76 -6.79 -15.51 6.17
CA TYR A 76 -6.32 -14.14 6.13
C TYR A 76 -4.87 -14.09 5.67
N VAL A 77 -4.60 -13.32 4.61
CA VAL A 77 -3.24 -13.20 4.02
C VAL A 77 -2.61 -11.83 4.24
N GLY A 78 -3.40 -10.82 4.63
CA GLY A 78 -2.89 -9.49 4.88
C GLY A 78 -3.96 -8.41 4.72
N GLY A 79 -3.55 -7.16 4.87
CA GLY A 79 -4.46 -6.04 4.86
C GLY A 79 -3.74 -4.71 5.00
N VAL A 80 -4.51 -3.65 4.91
CA VAL A 80 -4.05 -2.26 5.14
C VAL A 80 -4.97 -1.65 6.19
N GLY A 81 -4.39 -1.06 7.22
CA GLY A 81 -5.11 -0.48 8.35
C GLY A 81 -4.45 0.79 8.86
N THR A 82 -4.63 1.07 10.14
CA THR A 82 -4.16 2.32 10.76
C THR A 82 -2.65 2.49 10.74
N ASP A 83 -1.91 1.39 10.70
CA ASP A 83 -0.45 1.41 10.73
C ASP A 83 0.14 2.01 9.45
N GLU A 84 -0.60 1.94 8.33
CA GLU A 84 -0.22 2.53 7.05
C GLU A 84 -0.84 3.92 6.82
N GLN A 85 -1.54 4.50 7.79
CA GLN A 85 -2.15 5.82 7.65
C GLN A 85 -1.13 6.87 7.22
N GLY A 86 -1.51 7.73 6.27
CA GLY A 86 -0.59 8.69 5.65
C GLY A 86 0.07 8.19 4.36
N ASN A 87 -0.17 6.94 3.95
CA ASN A 87 0.44 6.35 2.76
C ASN A 87 -0.58 5.95 1.67
N VAL A 88 -0.05 5.66 0.48
CA VAL A 88 -0.72 4.87 -0.56
C VAL A 88 0.00 3.53 -0.63
N VAL A 89 -0.73 2.44 -0.42
CA VAL A 89 -0.16 1.09 -0.38
C VAL A 89 -0.53 0.35 -1.66
N MET A 90 0.43 -0.32 -2.27
CA MET A 90 0.21 -1.20 -3.42
C MET A 90 0.36 -2.65 -2.97
N ILE A 91 -0.71 -3.43 -3.12
CA ILE A 91 -0.74 -4.86 -2.79
C ILE A 91 -0.60 -5.63 -4.11
N PRO A 92 0.50 -6.39 -4.33
CA PRO A 92 0.59 -7.33 -5.44
C PRO A 92 -0.59 -8.30 -5.38
N TRP A 93 -1.34 -8.42 -6.47
CA TRP A 93 -2.61 -9.15 -6.44
C TRP A 93 -2.45 -10.60 -6.92
N ASN A 94 -2.98 -11.53 -6.13
CA ASN A 94 -3.18 -12.93 -6.53
C ASN A 94 -4.67 -13.16 -6.83
N HIS A 95 -4.98 -13.76 -7.98
CA HIS A 95 -6.36 -14.04 -8.40
C HIS A 95 -7.08 -15.08 -7.52
N GLY A 96 -6.33 -15.84 -6.72
CA GLY A 96 -6.86 -16.67 -5.65
C GLY A 96 -7.45 -15.87 -4.49
N TRP A 97 -7.20 -14.56 -4.38
CA TRP A 97 -7.65 -13.74 -3.26
C TRP A 97 -8.97 -13.03 -3.52
N TYR A 98 -9.62 -12.63 -2.42
CA TYR A 98 -10.63 -11.59 -2.40
C TYR A 98 -10.28 -10.59 -1.29
N TYR A 99 -10.82 -9.38 -1.40
CA TYR A 99 -10.74 -8.42 -0.31
C TYR A 99 -12.13 -7.93 0.10
N TYR A 100 -12.21 -7.36 1.29
CA TYR A 100 -13.33 -6.49 1.68
C TYR A 100 -12.77 -5.30 2.47
N THR A 101 -13.57 -4.24 2.56
CA THR A 101 -13.18 -3.02 3.26
C THR A 101 -14.17 -2.64 4.35
N ILE A 102 -13.67 -1.86 5.31
CA ILE A 102 -14.47 -1.12 6.28
C ILE A 102 -14.02 0.34 6.27
N GLY A 103 -14.95 1.25 6.57
CA GLY A 103 -14.67 2.69 6.66
C GLY A 103 -14.74 3.40 5.30
N SER A 104 -13.74 4.22 5.00
CA SER A 104 -13.76 5.21 3.92
C SER A 104 -12.50 5.16 3.05
N LEU A 105 -11.86 3.99 2.98
CA LEU A 105 -10.69 3.77 2.12
C LEU A 105 -11.03 4.04 0.66
N ARG A 106 -10.04 4.51 -0.09
CA ARG A 106 -10.15 4.58 -1.56
C ARG A 106 -9.34 3.43 -2.15
N ILE A 107 -10.00 2.59 -2.93
CA ILE A 107 -9.39 1.42 -3.58
C ILE A 107 -9.33 1.65 -5.08
N GLY A 108 -8.20 1.34 -5.70
CA GLY A 108 -8.02 1.37 -7.15
C GLY A 108 -7.28 0.14 -7.65
N TYR A 109 -7.35 -0.11 -8.95
CA TYR A 109 -6.70 -1.26 -9.58
C TYR A 109 -5.67 -0.82 -10.62
N MET A 110 -4.53 -1.49 -10.63
CA MET A 110 -3.54 -1.39 -11.70
C MET A 110 -3.50 -2.69 -12.49
N LYS A 111 -3.44 -2.57 -13.82
CA LYS A 111 -3.35 -3.72 -14.74
C LYS A 111 -1.90 -3.92 -15.16
N LYS A 112 -1.53 -5.14 -15.58
CA LYS A 112 -0.26 -5.38 -16.25
C LYS A 112 -0.21 -4.57 -17.54
N ALA A 113 0.92 -3.92 -17.82
CA ALA A 113 1.21 -3.43 -19.17
C ALA A 113 1.23 -4.64 -20.12
N GLY A 114 0.51 -4.52 -21.24
CA GLY A 114 0.41 -5.55 -22.27
C GLY A 114 1.64 -5.63 -23.16
#